data_AF-A0A2V6U065-F1
#
_entry.id   AF-A0A2V6U065-F1
#
_cell.length_a   1.000
_cell.length_b   1.000
_cell.length_c   1.000
_cell.angle_alpha   90.00
_cell.angle_beta   90.00
_cell.angle_gamma   90.00
#
_symmetry.space_group_name_H-M   'P 1'
#
loop_
_entity.id
_entity.type
_entity.pdbx_description
1 polymer ?
#
loop_
_entity_poly.entity_id
_entity_poly.type
_entity_poly.pdbx_seq_one_letter_code
_entity_poly.pdbx_strand_id
1 'polypeptide(L)'
;MPKEKFEALPQYETSPLFDDLERLVIRYAEQMTTRVQVDPKLVDQLKARLTPAQLVQLTLSIAAANFTNRFNEALGTELETRGHA
;
A
#
# COMPACT_ATOMS: atom_id res chain seq x y z
N MET A 1 10.07 5.49 -8.32
CA MET A 1 10.83 4.90 -7.20
C MET A 1 12.06 4.20 -7.78
N PRO A 2 13.26 4.32 -7.18
CA PRO A 2 14.45 3.59 -7.61
C PRO A 2 14.24 2.08 -7.57
N LYS A 3 14.89 1.33 -8.47
CA LYS A 3 14.72 -0.11 -8.61
C LYS A 3 15.11 -0.84 -7.32
N GLU A 4 16.21 -0.45 -6.69
CA GLU A 4 16.72 -1.06 -5.46
C GLU A 4 15.72 -0.90 -4.31
N LYS A 5 15.02 0.25 -4.26
CA LYS A 5 13.99 0.50 -3.26
C LYS A 5 12.73 -0.34 -3.51
N PHE A 6 12.35 -0.54 -4.77
CA PHE A 6 11.25 -1.46 -5.12
C PHE A 6 11.58 -2.89 -4.70
N GLU A 7 12.78 -3.37 -5.02
CA GLU A 7 13.24 -4.73 -4.69
C GLU A 7 13.33 -4.96 -3.17
N ALA A 8 13.57 -3.91 -2.38
CA ALA A 8 13.61 -3.96 -0.93
C ALA A 8 12.24 -3.92 -0.24
N LEU A 9 11.12 -3.75 -0.97
CA LEU A 9 9.77 -3.71 -0.40
C LEU A 9 9.45 -4.92 0.50
N PRO A 10 9.82 -6.18 0.17
CA PRO A 10 9.52 -7.31 1.04
C PRO A 10 10.24 -7.27 2.40
N GLN A 11 11.27 -6.43 2.56
CA GLN A 11 11.99 -6.21 3.81
C GLN A 11 11.92 -4.73 4.24
N TYR A 12 10.85 -4.02 3.88
CA TYR A 12 10.72 -2.58 4.15
C TYR A 12 10.86 -2.24 5.65
N GLU A 13 10.48 -3.15 6.55
CA GLU A 13 10.53 -2.94 8.00
C GLU A 13 11.94 -2.78 8.57
N THR A 14 12.97 -3.30 7.90
CA THR A 14 14.37 -3.23 8.35
C THR A 14 15.30 -2.61 7.32
N SER A 15 14.91 -2.53 6.05
CA SER A 15 15.72 -1.94 4.98
C SER A 15 15.99 -0.45 5.25
N PRO A 16 17.24 0.03 5.15
CA PRO A 16 17.55 1.45 5.38
C PRO A 16 17.04 2.37 4.26
N LEU A 17 16.46 1.82 3.18
CA LEU A 17 15.96 2.57 2.04
C LEU A 17 14.61 3.25 2.29
N PHE A 18 13.94 2.92 3.41
CA PHE A 18 12.64 3.48 3.80
C PHE A 18 12.76 4.33 5.05
N ASP A 19 12.18 5.52 5.01
CA ASP A 19 12.06 6.35 6.21
C ASP A 19 10.91 5.86 7.12
N ASP A 20 10.78 6.49 8.30
CA ASP A 20 9.74 6.14 9.26
C ASP A 20 8.32 6.26 8.69
N LEU A 21 8.04 7.32 7.92
CA LEU A 21 6.70 7.56 7.37
C LEU A 21 6.37 6.53 6.30
N GLU A 22 7.32 6.21 5.43
CA GLU A 22 7.18 5.19 4.40
C GLU A 22 6.87 3.82 5.02
N ARG A 23 7.56 3.45 6.12
CA ARG A 23 7.26 2.21 6.84
C ARG A 23 5.84 2.20 7.41
N LEU A 24 5.39 3.31 8.01
CA LEU A 24 4.03 3.42 8.52
C LEU A 24 2.98 3.30 7.40
N VAL A 25 3.23 3.94 6.26
CA VAL A 25 2.36 3.89 5.08
C VAL A 25 2.27 2.48 4.50
N ILE A 26 3.40 1.78 4.33
CA ILE A 26 3.42 0.40 3.82
C ILE A 26 2.67 -0.52 4.79
N ARG A 27 2.94 -0.43 6.09
CA ARG A 27 2.25 -1.22 7.11
C ARG A 27 0.74 -0.96 7.13
N TYR A 28 0.33 0.29 6.95
CA TYR A 28 -1.08 0.67 6.87
C TYR A 28 -1.77 0.03 5.66
N ALA A 29 -1.13 0.08 4.49
CA ALA A 29 -1.61 -0.58 3.28
C ALA A 29 -1.71 -2.11 3.45
N GLU A 30 -0.68 -2.75 4.02
CA GLU A 30 -0.69 -4.18 4.29
C GLU A 30 -1.86 -4.60 5.19
N GLN A 31 -2.12 -3.87 6.28
CA GLN A 31 -3.23 -4.18 7.18
C GLN A 31 -4.59 -3.97 6.51
N MET A 32 -4.78 -2.86 5.76
CA MET A 32 -6.01 -2.63 5.00
C MET A 32 -6.27 -3.73 3.96
N THR A 33 -5.23 -4.26 3.33
CA THR A 33 -5.37 -5.27 2.28
C THR A 33 -5.57 -6.67 2.83
N THR A 34 -4.86 -7.06 3.89
CA THR A 34 -4.85 -8.45 4.40
C THR A 34 -5.82 -8.70 5.55
N ARG A 35 -6.17 -7.67 6.34
CA ARG A 35 -6.99 -7.80 7.55
C ARG A 35 -8.25 -6.94 7.53
N VAL A 36 -8.34 -5.97 6.62
CA VAL A 36 -9.38 -4.92 6.54
C VAL A 36 -9.34 -3.96 7.73
N GLN A 37 -9.31 -4.48 8.95
CA GLN A 37 -9.15 -3.70 10.19
C GLN A 37 -7.68 -3.34 10.39
N VAL A 38 -7.44 -2.06 10.64
CA VAL A 38 -6.12 -1.51 10.93
C VAL A 38 -6.00 -1.20 12.42
N ASP A 39 -4.82 -1.47 13.00
CA ASP A 39 -4.49 -1.11 14.37
C ASP A 39 -4.69 0.42 14.60
N PRO A 40 -5.55 0.83 15.54
CA PRO A 40 -5.75 2.23 15.86
C PRO A 40 -4.46 2.98 16.21
N LYS A 41 -3.49 2.30 16.85
CA LYS A 41 -2.19 2.91 17.18
C LYS A 41 -1.41 3.31 15.93
N LEU A 42 -1.49 2.51 14.87
CA LEU A 42 -0.87 2.82 13.59
C LEU A 42 -1.54 4.03 12.92
N VAL A 43 -2.87 4.11 13.01
CA VAL A 43 -3.63 5.27 12.52
C VAL A 43 -3.21 6.54 13.25
N ASP A 44 -3.04 6.47 14.57
CA ASP A 44 -2.62 7.63 15.38
C ASP A 44 -1.18 8.05 15.08
N GLN A 45 -0.27 7.10 14.82
CA GLN A 45 1.08 7.39 14.34
C GLN A 45 1.07 8.12 12.98
N LEU A 46 0.19 7.73 12.06
CA LEU A 46 0.03 8.41 10.78
C LEU A 46 -0.58 9.81 10.94
N LYS A 47 -1.59 10.00 11.79
CA LYS A 47 -2.17 11.33 12.09
C LYS A 47 -1.14 12.30 12.67
N ALA A 48 -0.12 11.81 13.37
CA ALA A 48 0.96 12.63 13.89
C ALA A 48 1.94 13.13 12.79
N ARG A 49 1.92 12.53 11.59
CA ARG A 49 2.84 12.84 10.48
C ARG A 49 2.12 13.38 9.24
N LEU A 50 0.83 13.11 9.09
CA LEU A 50 0.00 13.48 7.94
C LEU A 50 -1.11 14.43 8.36
N THR A 51 -1.45 15.36 7.46
CA THR A 51 -2.69 16.14 7.58
C THR A 51 -3.91 15.22 7.41
N PRO A 52 -5.10 15.64 7.91
CA PRO A 52 -6.33 14.87 7.71
C PRO A 52 -6.61 14.58 6.22
N ALA A 53 -6.38 15.54 5.33
CA ALA A 53 -6.57 15.37 3.89
C ALA A 53 -5.63 14.31 3.30
N GLN A 54 -4.35 14.32 3.71
CA GLN A 54 -3.37 13.31 3.25
C GLN A 54 -3.72 11.90 3.74
N LEU A 55 -4.18 11.75 4.98
CA LEU A 55 -4.61 10.44 5.49
C LEU A 55 -5.86 9.91 4.76
N VAL A 56 -6.81 10.80 4.44
CA VAL A 56 -7.98 10.44 3.62
C VAL A 56 -7.54 10.00 2.23
N GLN A 57 -6.65 10.76 1.58
CA GLN A 57 -6.13 10.41 0.25
C GLN A 57 -5.38 9.08 0.27
N LEU A 58 -4.51 8.84 1.24
CA LEU A 58 -3.82 7.57 1.43
C LEU A 58 -4.82 6.40 1.54
N THR A 59 -5.81 6.55 2.40
CA THR A 59 -6.85 5.52 2.63
C THR A 59 -7.65 5.25 1.35
N LEU A 60 -8.02 6.31 0.63
CA LEU A 60 -8.76 6.19 -0.63
C LEU A 60 -7.94 5.48 -1.70
N SER A 61 -6.64 5.80 -1.85
CA SER A 61 -5.75 5.14 -2.82
C SER A 61 -5.64 3.63 -2.56
N ILE A 62 -5.49 3.23 -1.29
CA ILE A 62 -5.42 1.82 -0.91
C ILE A 62 -6.78 1.14 -1.16
N ALA A 63 -7.88 1.79 -0.79
CA ALA A 63 -9.24 1.27 -1.01
C ALA A 63 -9.55 1.06 -2.51
N ALA A 64 -9.15 2.00 -3.36
CA ALA A 64 -9.31 1.89 -4.81
C ALA A 64 -8.52 0.71 -5.40
N ALA A 65 -7.25 0.53 -5.01
CA ALA A 65 -6.46 -0.62 -5.43
C ALA A 65 -7.10 -1.95 -4.97
N ASN A 66 -7.56 -1.98 -3.72
CA ASN A 66 -8.26 -3.13 -3.14
C ASN A 66 -9.58 -3.45 -3.86
N PHE A 67 -10.33 -2.44 -4.32
CA PHE A 67 -11.50 -2.62 -5.16
C PHE A 67 -11.13 -3.23 -6.52
N THR A 68 -10.17 -2.65 -7.22
CA THR A 68 -9.72 -3.15 -8.54
C THR A 68 -9.21 -4.59 -8.44
N ASN A 69 -8.45 -4.93 -7.39
CA ASN A 69 -7.99 -6.30 -7.15
C ASN A 69 -9.16 -7.28 -7.01
N ARG A 70 -10.19 -6.93 -6.23
CA ARG A 70 -11.39 -7.77 -6.05
C ARG A 70 -12.21 -7.88 -7.33
N PHE A 71 -12.30 -6.79 -8.09
CA PHE A 71 -13.01 -6.75 -9.37
C PHE A 71 -12.33 -7.69 -10.39
N ASN A 72 -11.02 -7.56 -10.55
CA ASN A 72 -10.24 -8.40 -11.47
C ASN A 72 -10.27 -9.88 -11.07
N GLU A 73 -10.14 -10.17 -9.78
CA GLU A 73 -10.22 -11.54 -9.24
C GLU A 73 -11.59 -12.16 -9.53
N ALA A 74 -12.69 -11.43 -9.25
CA ALA A 74 -14.04 -11.92 -9.48
C ALA A 74 -14.34 -12.19 -10.96
N LEU A 75 -13.71 -11.45 -11.87
CA LEU A 75 -13.85 -11.65 -13.33
C LEU A 75 -12.87 -12.69 -13.89
N GLY A 76 -11.91 -13.19 -13.10
CA GLY A 76 -10.84 -14.06 -13.61
C GLY A 76 -9.97 -13.37 -14.65
N THR A 77 -9.72 -12.06 -14.49
CA THR A 77 -8.95 -11.27 -15.47
C THR A 77 -7.50 -11.71 -15.49
N GLU A 78 -7.01 -12.12 -16.66
CA GLU A 78 -5.60 -12.47 -16.86
C GLU A 78 -4.74 -11.23 -17.13
N LEU A 79 -3.47 -11.29 -16.76
CA LEU A 79 -2.51 -10.25 -17.12
C LEU A 79 -2.35 -10.24 -18.64
N GLU A 80 -2.49 -9.06 -19.25
CA GLU A 80 -2.17 -8.91 -20.67
C GLU A 80 -0.69 -9.23 -20.88
N THR A 81 -0.41 -10.38 -21.48
CA THR A 81 0.93 -10.66 -21.99
C THR A 81 1.18 -9.72 -23.14
N ARG A 82 2.13 -8.80 -22.98
CA ARG A 82 2.55 -7.90 -24.06
C ARG A 82 3.15 -8.77 -25.19
N GLY A 83 2.32 -9.16 -26.15
CA GLY A 83 2.63 -10.05 -27.25
C GLY A 83 2.08 -9.55 -28.57
N HIS A 84 3.00 -9.08 -29.42
CA HIS A 84 2.96 -9.09 -30.89
C HIS A 84 2.28 -7.89 -31.59
N ALA A 85 3.10 -6.88 -31.87
CA ALA A 85 3.24 -6.34 -33.22
C ALA A 85 4.73 -6.41 -33.60
#